data_AF-X1S6I7-F1
#
_entry.id   AF-X1S6I7-F1
#
_cell.length_a   1.000
_cell.length_b   1.000
_cell.length_c   1.000
_cell.angle_alpha   90.00
_cell.angle_beta   90.00
_cell.angle_gamma   90.00
#
_symmetry.space_group_name_H-M   'P 1'
#
loop_
_entity.id
_entity.type
_entity.pdbx_description
1 polymer ?
#
loop_
_entity_poly.entity_id
_entity_poly.type
_entity_poly.pdbx_seq_one_letter_code
_entity_poly.pdbx_strand_id
1 'polypeptide(L)'
;MYWDVEISLQEEEKMIEKMAEEIHKRELDMFALITLETLKPLSYIGIQMMRFFTSPFLPAMGDDIGIGSEKVMQIFEKRENVEKLLTLLEKLGSEEEERKKEVKKTKKSDLNTNKSWWRKILQL
;
A
#
# COMPACT_ATOMS: atom_id res chain seq x y z
N MET A 1 -28.58 -8.89 2.08
CA MET A 1 -28.51 -8.37 0.69
C MET A 1 -27.13 -7.73 0.56
N TYR A 2 -26.30 -8.12 -0.40
CA TYR A 2 -24.91 -7.64 -0.52
C TYR A 2 -24.80 -6.15 -0.88
N TRP A 3 -25.91 -5.47 -1.14
CA TRP A 3 -25.99 -4.04 -1.45
C TRP A 3 -26.09 -3.13 -0.21
N ASP A 4 -26.52 -3.68 0.94
CA ASP A 4 -26.76 -2.92 2.18
C ASP A 4 -25.63 -3.15 3.20
N VAL A 5 -24.39 -3.15 2.72
CA VAL A 5 -23.22 -3.30 3.57
C VAL A 5 -22.82 -1.90 4.03
N GLU A 6 -22.90 -1.62 5.33
CA GLU A 6 -22.30 -0.43 5.91
C GLU A 6 -20.90 -0.76 6.43
N ILE A 7 -19.93 0.12 6.13
CA ILE A 7 -18.58 0.03 6.66
C ILE A 7 -18.35 1.12 7.70
N SER A 8 -17.87 0.73 8.87
CA SER A 8 -17.47 1.70 9.89
C SER A 8 -16.18 2.42 9.49
N LEU A 9 -15.97 3.64 10.00
CA LEU A 9 -14.73 4.40 9.74
C LEU A 9 -13.47 3.62 10.17
N GLN A 10 -13.55 2.90 11.30
CA GLN A 10 -12.44 2.09 11.79
C GLN A 10 -12.11 0.91 10.87
N GLU A 11 -13.14 0.25 10.32
CA GLU A 11 -12.93 -0.84 9.35
C GLU A 11 -12.37 -0.33 8.03
N GLU A 12 -12.84 0.83 7.57
CA GLU A 12 -12.31 1.52 6.39
C GLU A 12 -10.81 1.81 6.55
N GLU A 13 -10.41 2.44 7.65
CA GLU A 13 -9.00 2.73 7.96
C GLU A 13 -8.16 1.45 7.99
N LYS A 14 -8.62 0.43 8.71
CA LYS A 14 -7.91 -0.86 8.81
C LYS A 14 -7.75 -1.55 7.45
N MET A 15 -8.74 -1.44 6.58
CA MET A 15 -8.66 -2.00 5.23
C MET A 15 -7.66 -1.24 4.36
N ILE A 16 -7.64 0.10 4.45
CA ILE A 16 -6.67 0.94 3.73
C ILE A 16 -5.23 0.63 4.20
N GLU A 17 -5.00 0.54 5.51
CA GLU A 17 -3.71 0.16 6.09
C GLU A 17 -3.24 -1.20 5.57
N LYS A 18 -4.12 -2.21 5.62
CA LYS A 18 -3.82 -3.56 5.12
C LYS A 18 -3.50 -3.57 3.63
N MET A 19 -4.18 -2.75 2.82
CA MET A 19 -3.88 -2.61 1.40
C MET A 19 -2.50 -1.99 1.18
N ALA A 20 -2.16 -0.93 1.93
CA ALA A 20 -0.85 -0.30 1.86
C ALA A 20 0.27 -1.29 2.21
N GLU A 21 0.10 -2.06 3.29
CA GLU A 21 1.04 -3.11 3.69
C GLU A 21 1.22 -4.19 2.61
N GLU A 22 0.14 -4.69 2.02
CA GLU A 22 0.21 -5.72 0.99
C GLU A 22 0.84 -5.22 -0.32
N ILE A 23 0.60 -3.96 -0.70
CA ILE A 23 1.25 -3.33 -1.85
C ILE A 23 2.75 -3.18 -1.59
N HIS A 24 3.12 -2.65 -0.41
CA HIS A 24 4.51 -2.44 -0.03
C HIS A 24 5.30 -3.72 0.07
N LYS A 25 4.72 -4.75 0.70
CA LYS A 25 5.32 -6.08 0.81
C LYS A 25 5.63 -6.72 -0.55
N ARG A 26 4.91 -6.33 -1.60
CA ARG A 26 5.09 -6.83 -2.97
C ARG A 26 5.98 -5.91 -3.82
N GLU A 27 6.57 -4.87 -3.21
CA GLU A 27 7.40 -3.86 -3.89
C GLU A 27 6.66 -3.13 -5.02
N LEU A 28 5.34 -2.95 -4.88
CA LEU A 28 4.48 -2.31 -5.87
C LEU A 28 4.20 -0.83 -5.59
N ASP A 29 4.86 -0.23 -4.59
CA ASP A 29 4.60 1.15 -4.14
C ASP A 29 4.59 2.16 -5.29
N MET A 30 5.67 2.20 -6.07
CA MET A 30 5.81 3.16 -7.18
C MET A 30 4.71 2.97 -8.23
N PHE A 31 4.40 1.72 -8.58
CA PHE A 31 3.35 1.42 -9.55
C PHE A 31 1.97 1.83 -9.02
N ALA A 32 1.69 1.53 -7.74
CA ALA A 32 0.47 1.92 -7.08
C ALA A 32 0.34 3.45 -6.98
N LEU A 33 1.38 4.17 -6.57
CA LEU A 33 1.40 5.63 -6.47
C LEU A 33 1.03 6.28 -7.80
N ILE A 34 1.72 5.95 -8.89
CA ILE A 34 1.46 6.55 -10.21
C ILE A 34 0.05 6.21 -10.70
N THR A 35 -0.38 4.95 -10.55
CA THR A 35 -1.69 4.50 -11.02
C THR A 35 -2.81 5.18 -10.24
N LEU A 36 -2.71 5.18 -8.91
CA LEU A 36 -3.72 5.77 -8.03
C LEU A 36 -3.77 7.28 -8.21
N GLU A 37 -2.63 7.97 -8.32
CA GLU A 37 -2.61 9.42 -8.56
C GLU A 37 -3.26 9.79 -9.89
N THR A 38 -2.96 9.05 -10.95
CA THR A 38 -3.51 9.29 -12.30
C THR A 38 -5.01 9.00 -12.36
N LEU A 39 -5.46 7.92 -11.72
CA LEU A 39 -6.86 7.46 -11.78
C LEU A 39 -7.73 8.01 -10.65
N LYS A 40 -7.16 8.73 -9.68
CA LYS A 40 -7.87 9.35 -8.57
C LYS A 40 -9.14 10.12 -8.97
N PRO A 41 -9.14 11.01 -9.99
CA PRO A 41 -10.35 11.74 -10.37
C PRO A 41 -11.42 10.84 -11.00
N LEU A 42 -11.07 9.62 -11.42
CA LEU A 42 -11.97 8.62 -11.98
C LEU A 42 -12.47 7.61 -10.93
N SER A 43 -12.01 7.68 -9.68
CA SER A 43 -12.37 6.74 -8.61
C SER A 43 -13.88 6.49 -8.52
N TYR A 44 -14.67 7.54 -8.32
CA TYR A 44 -16.13 7.44 -8.23
C TYR A 44 -16.76 6.77 -9.46
N ILE A 45 -16.44 7.28 -10.67
CA ILE A 45 -17.01 6.77 -11.92
C ILE A 45 -16.59 5.31 -12.15
N GLY A 46 -15.31 5.00 -11.91
CA GLY A 46 -14.74 3.67 -12.08
C GLY A 46 -15.40 2.65 -11.17
N ILE A 47 -15.68 3.01 -9.91
CA ILE A 47 -16.39 2.13 -8.98
C ILE A 47 -17.85 1.93 -9.40
N GLN A 48 -18.55 2.98 -9.83
CA GLN A 48 -19.93 2.86 -10.33
C GLN A 48 -19.99 1.98 -11.58
N MET A 49 -19.04 2.13 -12.51
CA MET A 49 -18.91 1.25 -13.67
C MET A 49 -18.60 -0.20 -13.23
N MET A 50 -17.66 -0.39 -12.30
CA MET A 50 -17.32 -1.72 -11.78
C MET A 50 -18.57 -2.39 -11.21
N ARG A 51 -19.32 -1.70 -10.35
CA ARG A 51 -20.59 -2.16 -9.78
C ARG A 51 -21.61 -2.54 -10.87
N PHE A 52 -21.79 -1.68 -11.87
CA PHE A 52 -22.72 -1.95 -12.98
C PHE A 52 -22.34 -3.22 -13.75
N PHE A 53 -21.05 -3.41 -14.06
CA PHE A 53 -20.58 -4.57 -14.82
C PHE A 53 -20.48 -5.84 -13.99
N THR A 54 -20.19 -5.76 -12.69
CA THR A 54 -20.05 -6.95 -11.83
C THR A 54 -21.38 -7.41 -11.25
N SER A 55 -22.35 -6.50 -11.04
CA SER A 55 -23.66 -6.80 -10.44
C SER A 55 -24.36 -8.05 -10.99
N PRO A 56 -24.42 -8.29 -12.32
CA PRO A 56 -25.07 -9.48 -12.88
C PRO A 56 -24.39 -10.80 -12.51
N PHE A 57 -23.11 -10.77 -12.16
CA PHE A 57 -22.29 -11.95 -11.89
C PHE A 57 -22.14 -12.24 -10.40
N LEU A 58 -22.30 -11.23 -9.53
CA LEU A 58 -22.15 -11.37 -8.07
C LEU A 58 -22.98 -12.52 -7.47
N PRO A 59 -24.26 -12.77 -7.84
CA PRO A 59 -25.03 -13.89 -7.30
C PRO A 59 -24.41 -15.26 -7.56
N ALA A 60 -23.65 -15.41 -8.64
CA ALA A 60 -22.98 -16.67 -8.99
C ALA A 60 -21.64 -16.87 -8.26
N MET A 61 -21.08 -15.83 -7.64
CA MET A 61 -19.79 -15.86 -6.96
C MET A 61 -19.90 -16.16 -5.46
N GLY A 62 -21.11 -16.15 -4.90
CA GLY A 62 -21.37 -16.40 -3.48
C GLY A 62 -21.30 -15.15 -2.61
N ASP A 63 -21.97 -15.21 -1.46
CA ASP A 63 -22.22 -14.05 -0.59
C ASP A 63 -20.93 -13.44 -0.01
N ASP A 64 -19.94 -14.25 0.35
CA ASP A 64 -18.67 -13.77 0.91
C ASP A 64 -17.90 -12.89 -0.08
N ILE A 65 -17.87 -13.30 -1.36
CA ILE A 65 -17.24 -12.53 -2.43
C ILE A 65 -18.04 -11.25 -2.70
N GLY A 66 -19.37 -11.35 -2.73
CA GLY A 66 -20.26 -10.20 -2.86
C GLY A 66 -19.99 -9.13 -1.80
N ILE A 67 -20.05 -9.51 -0.52
CA ILE A 67 -19.84 -8.60 0.61
C ILE A 67 -18.42 -8.02 0.61
N GLY A 68 -17.41 -8.87 0.36
CA GLY A 68 -16.02 -8.41 0.33
C GLY A 68 -15.77 -7.39 -0.79
N SER A 69 -16.29 -7.66 -1.99
CA SER A 69 -16.16 -6.76 -3.13
C SER A 69 -16.89 -5.44 -2.91
N GLU A 70 -18.07 -5.47 -2.30
CA GLU A 70 -18.84 -4.27 -1.99
C GLU A 70 -18.09 -3.36 -1.01
N LYS A 71 -17.52 -3.92 0.06
CA LYS A 71 -16.71 -3.15 1.02
C LYS A 71 -15.54 -2.44 0.34
N VAL A 72 -14.83 -3.15 -0.53
CA VAL A 72 -13.70 -2.57 -1.28
C VAL A 72 -14.20 -1.45 -2.20
N MET A 73 -15.30 -1.67 -2.93
CA MET A 73 -15.89 -0.64 -3.80
C MET A 73 -16.25 0.61 -3.01
N GLN A 74 -16.96 0.49 -1.89
CA GLN A 74 -17.35 1.63 -1.04
C GLN A 74 -16.16 2.43 -0.51
N ILE A 75 -15.06 1.75 -0.16
CA ILE A 75 -13.83 2.42 0.30
C ILE A 75 -13.25 3.26 -0.83
N PHE A 76 -13.07 2.67 -2.03
CA PHE A 76 -12.43 3.33 -3.17
C PHE A 76 -13.32 4.33 -3.90
N GLU A 77 -14.63 4.32 -3.64
CA GLU A 77 -15.57 5.32 -4.15
C GLU A 77 -15.30 6.71 -3.55
N LYS A 78 -14.79 6.76 -2.31
CA LYS A 78 -14.41 8.00 -1.62
C LYS A 78 -12.99 8.41 -2.05
N ARG A 79 -12.86 9.58 -2.66
CA ARG A 79 -11.57 10.11 -3.10
C ARG A 79 -10.59 10.26 -1.93
N GLU A 80 -11.10 10.63 -0.76
CA GLU A 80 -10.32 10.82 0.47
C GLU A 80 -9.59 9.54 0.89
N ASN A 81 -10.14 8.36 0.59
CA ASN A 81 -9.51 7.09 0.92
C ASN A 81 -8.39 6.72 -0.04
N VAL A 82 -8.52 7.12 -1.31
CA VAL A 82 -7.42 7.04 -2.28
C VAL A 82 -6.25 7.90 -1.81
N GLU A 83 -6.52 9.11 -1.31
CA GLU A 83 -5.49 10.00 -0.73
C GLU A 83 -4.82 9.40 0.51
N LYS A 84 -5.61 8.82 1.43
CA LYS A 84 -5.06 8.11 2.60
C LYS A 84 -4.14 6.97 2.18
N LEU A 85 -4.55 6.16 1.20
CA LEU A 85 -3.75 5.05 0.70
C LEU A 85 -2.43 5.53 0.09
N LEU A 86 -2.47 6.56 -0.76
CA LEU A 86 -1.26 7.17 -1.34
C LEU A 86 -0.30 7.66 -0.24
N THR A 87 -0.82 8.36 0.76
CA THR A 87 -0.02 8.90 1.87
C THR A 87 0.68 7.79 2.66
N LEU A 88 -0.02 6.68 2.91
CA LEU A 88 0.57 5.52 3.59
C LEU A 88 1.65 4.84 2.74
N LEU A 89 1.44 4.70 1.43
CA LEU A 89 2.45 4.14 0.52
C LEU A 89 3.71 5.00 0.46
N GLU A 90 3.58 6.32 0.37
CA GLU A 90 4.71 7.25 0.41
C GLU A 90 5.50 7.13 1.72
N LYS A 91 4.79 7.03 2.84
CA LYS A 91 5.40 6.85 4.16
C LYS A 91 6.19 5.54 4.23
N LEU A 92 5.56 4.41 3.87
CA LEU A 92 6.21 3.09 3.90
C LEU A 92 7.46 3.04 3.00
N GLY A 93 7.35 3.58 1.79
CA GLY A 93 8.48 3.68 0.86
C GLY A 93 9.62 4.53 1.41
N SER A 94 9.32 5.69 1.99
CA SER A 94 10.31 6.61 2.55
C SER A 94 11.04 6.00 3.75
N GLU A 95 10.30 5.38 4.67
CA GLU A 95 10.86 4.72 5.85
C GLU A 95 11.80 3.56 5.43
N GLU A 96 11.43 2.77 4.43
CA GLU A 96 12.29 1.68 3.94
C GLU A 96 13.57 2.22 3.28
N GLU A 97 13.50 3.32 2.55
CA GLU A 97 14.69 3.97 2.00
C GLU A 97 15.63 4.47 3.11
N GLU A 98 15.08 5.08 4.15
CA GLU A 98 15.84 5.56 5.31
C GLU A 98 16.53 4.40 6.02
N ARG A 99 15.80 3.32 6.31
CA ARG A 99 16.36 2.07 6.87
C ARG A 99 17.52 1.54 6.01
N LYS A 100 17.34 1.48 4.68
CA LYS A 100 18.39 1.04 3.75
C LYS A 100 19.61 1.96 3.77
N LYS A 101 19.42 3.28 3.90
CA LYS A 101 20.51 4.27 3.98
C LYS A 101 21.29 4.12 5.29
N GLU A 102 20.61 3.91 6.42
CA GLU A 102 21.24 3.70 7.73
C GLU A 102 22.08 2.43 7.77
N VAL A 103 21.54 1.30 7.30
CA VAL A 103 22.26 0.03 7.22
C VAL A 103 23.51 0.14 6.33
N LYS A 104 23.43 0.92 5.23
CA LYS A 104 24.60 1.19 4.36
C LYS A 104 25.64 2.06 5.07
N LYS A 105 25.24 3.01 5.91
CA LYS A 105 26.16 3.87 6.67
C LYS A 105 26.92 3.08 7.74
N THR A 106 26.22 2.26 8.53
CA THR A 106 26.84 1.39 9.55
C THR A 106 27.80 0.38 8.94
N LYS A 107 27.41 -0.30 7.85
CA LYS A 107 28.34 -1.21 7.14
C LYS A 107 29.60 -0.48 6.63
N LYS A 108 29.46 0.74 6.11
CA LYS A 108 30.61 1.54 5.65
C LYS A 108 31.49 1.99 6.81
N SER A 109 30.94 2.39 7.95
CA SER A 109 31.73 2.77 9.13
C SER A 109 32.50 1.56 9.69
N ASP A 110 31.85 0.40 9.78
CA ASP A 110 32.46 -0.83 10.31
C ASP A 110 33.58 -1.35 9.38
N LEU A 111 33.39 -1.27 8.07
CA LEU A 111 34.44 -1.60 7.10
C LEU A 111 35.63 -0.64 7.18
N ASN A 112 35.38 0.65 7.41
CA ASN A 112 36.42 1.66 7.51
C ASN A 112 37.23 1.54 8.82
N THR A 113 36.57 1.30 9.96
CA THR A 113 37.25 1.05 11.25
C THR A 113 38.07 -0.23 11.19
N ASN A 114 37.52 -1.31 10.62
CA ASN A 114 38.22 -2.58 10.45
C ASN A 114 39.49 -2.40 9.59
N LYS A 115 39.38 -1.76 8.42
CA LYS A 115 40.53 -1.48 7.53
C LYS A 115 41.60 -0.62 8.19
N SER A 116 41.21 0.33 9.04
CA SER A 116 42.13 1.18 9.82
C SER A 116 42.90 0.37 10.87
N TRP A 117 42.24 -0.58 11.54
CA TRP A 117 42.84 -1.42 12.57
C TRP A 117 43.88 -2.39 12.02
N TRP A 118 43.59 -3.08 10.90
CA TRP A 118 44.57 -3.96 10.24
C TRP A 118 45.82 -3.22 9.75
N ARG A 119 45.68 -1.96 9.29
CA ARG A 119 46.82 -1.13 8.89
C ARG A 119 47.76 -0.83 10.05
N LYS A 120 47.23 -0.69 11.28
CA LYS A 120 48.05 -0.48 12.48
C LYS A 120 48.78 -1.75 12.90
N ILE A 121 48.14 -2.92 12.75
CA ILE A 121 48.74 -4.22 13.11
C ILE A 121 49.85 -4.62 12.15
N LEU A 122 49.69 -4.38 10.84
CA LEU A 122 50.68 -4.74 9.81
C LEU A 122 51.91 -3.82 9.76
N GLN A 123 51.94 -2.74 10.56
CA GLN A 123 53.07 -1.80 10.67
C GLN A 123 53.89 -1.99 11.96
N LEU A 124 53.60 -3.04 12.74
CA LEU A 124 54.38 -3.53 13.87
C LEU A 124 55.14 -4.80 13.47
#